data_AF-A0A2V7UYA0-F1
#
_entry.id   AF-A0A2V7UYA0-F1
#
_cell.length_a   1.000
_cell.length_b   1.000
_cell.length_c   1.000
_cell.angle_alpha   90.00
_cell.angle_beta   90.00
_cell.angle_gamma   90.00
#
_symmetry.space_group_name_H-M   'P 1'
#
loop_
_entity.id
_entity.type
_entity.pdbx_description
1 polymer ?
#
loop_
_entity_poly.entity_id
_entity_poly.type
_entity_poly.pdbx_seq_one_letter_code
_entity_poly.pdbx_strand_id
1 'polypeptide(L)' 'MGITIVAIKRPDGKMVFNPAPEAVLEQGDVIICLGHRDQLRRLSALAGEHDLKR' A
#
# COMPACT_ATOMS: atom_id res chain seq x y z
N MET A 1 -8.39 2.35 12.14
CA MET A 1 -8.00 1.08 11.51
C MET A 1 -6.54 0.83 11.88
N GLY A 2 -6.17 -0.40 12.25
CA GLY A 2 -4.81 -0.74 12.70
C GLY A 2 -3.93 -1.25 11.54
N ILE A 3 -3.76 -0.43 10.51
CA ILE A 3 -2.93 -0.77 9.35
C ILE A 3 -1.76 0.23 9.30
N THR A 4 -0.56 -0.29 9.14
CA THR A 4 0.67 0.48 9.00
C THR A 4 1.20 0.33 7.58
N ILE A 5 1.54 1.44 6.93
CA ILE A 5 2.30 1.43 5.68
C ILE A 5 3.77 1.28 6.03
N VAL A 6 4.40 0.20 5.56
CA VAL A 6 5.81 -0.08 5.85
C VAL A 6 6.73 0.30 4.70
N ALA A 7 6.21 0.34 3.47
CA ALA A 7 6.94 0.81 2.31
C ALA A 7 6.02 1.24 1.15
N ILE A 8 6.58 2.07 0.26
CA ILE A 8 6.02 2.41 -1.05
C ILE A 8 7.07 2.01 -2.10
N LYS A 9 6.67 1.21 -3.08
CA LYS A 9 7.46 0.93 -4.28
C LYS A 9 6.97 1.83 -5.41
N ARG A 10 7.87 2.65 -5.94
CA ARG A 10 7.61 3.51 -7.10
C ARG A 10 7.58 2.71 -8.40
N PRO A 11 6.96 3.23 -9.48
CA PRO A 11 6.91 2.55 -10.78
C PRO A 11 8.30 2.22 -11.37
N ASP A 12 9.31 3.04 -11.08
CA ASP A 12 10.71 2.84 -11.50
C ASP A 12 11.45 1.76 -10.67
N GLY A 13 10.79 1.18 -9.68
CA GLY A 13 11.34 0.17 -8.78
C GLY A 13 12.00 0.72 -7.51
N LYS A 14 12.09 2.05 -7.34
CA LYS A 14 12.63 2.65 -6.12
C LYS A 14 11.75 2.33 -4.91
N MET A 15 12.40 2.01 -3.80
CA MET A 15 11.74 1.73 -2.53
C MET A 15 11.83 2.92 -1.58
N VAL A 16 10.71 3.32 -1.01
CA VAL A 16 10.62 4.27 0.12
C VAL A 16 10.16 3.49 1.34
N PHE A 17 11.06 3.28 2.31
CA PHE A 17 10.76 2.56 3.55
C PHE A 17 10.30 3.52 4.64
N ASN A 18 9.33 3.09 5.44
CA ASN A 18 8.72 3.88 6.52
C ASN A 18 8.40 5.33 6.07
N PRO A 19 7.49 5.50 5.10
CA PRO A 19 7.20 6.81 4.55
C PRO A 19 6.70 7.78 5.62
N ALA A 20 6.99 9.06 5.45
CA ALA A 20 6.40 10.12 6.27
C ALA A 20 4.88 10.13 6.13
N PRO A 21 4.13 10.57 7.16
CA PRO A 21 2.68 10.68 7.08
C PRO A 21 2.19 11.65 6.00
N GLU A 22 3.04 12.61 5.60
CA GLU A 22 2.79 13.55 4.50
C GLU A 22 3.20 13.00 3.12
N ALA A 23 3.68 11.76 3.03
CA ALA A 23 4.11 11.18 1.76
C ALA A 23 2.94 11.11 0.76
N VAL A 24 3.16 11.71 -0.40
CA VAL A 24 2.18 11.69 -1.49
C VAL A 24 2.31 10.39 -2.28
N LEU A 25 1.15 9.73 -2.45
CA LEU A 25 1.00 8.57 -3.33
C LEU A 25 0.83 9.04 -4.77
N GLU A 26 1.54 8.39 -5.67
CA GLU A 26 1.52 8.68 -7.10
C GLU A 26 0.93 7.50 -7.87
N GLN A 27 0.48 7.76 -9.11
CA GLN A 27 -0.06 6.71 -9.95
C GLN A 27 0.99 5.63 -10.22
N GLY A 28 0.59 4.37 -10.05
CA GLY A 28 1.47 3.21 -10.27
C GLY A 28 2.32 2.83 -9.06
N ASP A 29 2.23 3.58 -7.95
CA ASP A 29 2.81 3.14 -6.69
C ASP A 29 2.20 1.82 -6.21
N VAL A 30 3.03 0.98 -5.61
CA VAL A 30 2.60 -0.20 -4.86
C VAL A 30 2.86 0.04 -3.37
N ILE A 31 1.79 0.03 -2.59
CA ILE A 31 1.86 0.22 -1.13
C ILE A 31 1.95 -1.13 -0.45
N ILE A 32 2.91 -1.27 0.46
CA ILE A 32 3.10 -2.46 1.27
C ILE A 32 2.62 -2.14 2.69
N CYS A 33 1.57 -2.84 3.11
CA CYS A 33 0.87 -2.61 4.37
C CYS A 33 0.95 -3.83 5.30
N LEU A 34 0.96 -3.58 6.61
CA LEU A 34 0.87 -4.59 7.64
C LEU A 34 -0.33 -4.29 8.56
N GLY A 35 -1.10 -5.30 8.91
CA GLY A 35 -2.29 -5.16 9.77
C GLY A 35 -3.04 -6.48 9.90
N HIS A 36 -4.14 -6.47 10.65
CA HIS A 36 -4.98 -7.67 10.79
C HIS A 36 -5.67 -8.03 9.46
N ARG A 37 -5.82 -9.32 9.17
CA ARG A 37 -6.37 -9.81 7.89
C ARG A 37 -7.71 -9.16 7.51
N ASP A 38 -8.63 -9.03 8.46
CA ASP A 38 -9.94 -8.43 8.20
C ASP A 38 -9.85 -6.94 7.85
N GLN A 39 -8.89 -6.24 8.46
CA GLN A 39 -8.64 -4.83 8.16
C GLN A 39 -8.01 -4.67 6.78
N LEU A 40 -7.04 -5.52 6.43
CA LEU A 40 -6.45 -5.55 5.10
C LEU A 40 -7.49 -5.87 4.01
N ARG A 41 -8.38 -6.83 4.25
CA ARG A 41 -9.51 -7.12 3.34
C ARG A 41 -10.42 -5.91 3.14
N ARG A 42 -10.75 -5.20 4.21
CA ARG A 42 -11.55 -3.97 4.12
C ARG A 42 -10.80 -2.88 3.33
N LEU A 43 -9.49 -2.73 3.54
CA LEU A 43 -8.68 -1.79 2.79
C LEU A 43 -8.67 -2.12 1.28
N SER A 44 -8.47 -3.39 0.92
CA SER A 44 -8.52 -3.83 -0.48
C SER A 44 -9.87 -3.54 -1.14
N ALA A 45 -10.98 -3.76 -0.44
CA ALA A 45 -12.31 -3.46 -0.97
C ALA A 45 -12.52 -1.95 -1.20
N LEU A 46 -11.95 -1.09 -0.36
CA LEU A 46 -12.02 0.37 -0.50
C LEU A 46 -11.11 0.91 -1.62
N ALA A 47 -9.92 0.33 -1.78
CA ALA A 47 -8.95 0.74 -2.79
C ALA A 47 -9.30 0.23 -4.20
N GLY A 48 -10.25 -0.71 -4.30
CA GLY A 48 -10.54 -1.47 -5.52
C GLY A 48 -9.61 -2.67 -5.62
N GLU A 49 -10.18 -3.83 -5.98
CA GLU A 49 -9.36 -5.02 -6.22
C GLU A 49 -8.57 -4.85 -7.53
N HIS A 50 -7.24 -4.80 -7.40
CA HIS A 50 -6.34 -5.02 -8.52
C HIS A 50 -5.77 -6.42 -8.32
N ASP A 51 -6.26 -7.39 -9.09
CA ASP A 51 -5.78 -8.78 -9.01
C ASP A 51 -4.31 -8.76 -9.46
N LEU A 52 -3.37 -8.91 -8.51
CA LEU A 52 -1.94 -9.07 -8.78
C LEU A 52 -1.66 -10.49 -9.30
N LYS A 53 -2.47 -10.96 -10.26
CA LYS A 53 -2.24 -12.21 -10.97
C LYS A 53 -1.62 -11.89 -12.31
N ARG A 54 -0.28 -11.89 -12.32
CA ARG A 54 0.52 -12.31 -13.46
C ARG A 54 1.30 -13.54 -13.03
#